data_AF-A0A1H8SKS0-F1
#
_entry.id   AF-A0A1H8SKS0-F1
#
_cell.length_a   1.000
_cell.length_b   1.000
_cell.length_c   1.000
_cell.angle_alpha   90.00
_cell.angle_beta   90.00
_cell.angle_gamma   90.00
#
_symmetry.space_group_name_H-M   'P 1'
#
loop_
_entity.id
_entity.type
_entity.pdbx_description
1 polymer ?
#
loop_
_entity_poly.entity_id
_entity_poly.type
_entity_poly.pdbx_seq_one_letter_code
_entity_poly.pdbx_strand_id
1 'polypeptide(L)'
;MSILSNHTERRALKGLANTLRFFDHTDLLLMSAEDAQKARQAENTLRSIIENNGYTTRYKKGRGTKMYKNRKNKQSHENELF
;
A
#
# COMPACT_ATOMS: atom_id res chain seq x y z
N MET A 1 -1.19 -18.54 -9.60
CA MET A 1 -1.73 -17.61 -10.62
C MET A 1 -0.81 -17.59 -11.83
N SER A 2 -1.34 -17.30 -13.03
CA SER A 2 -0.54 -17.18 -14.26
C SER A 2 0.44 -16.00 -14.19
N ILE A 3 1.53 -16.05 -14.97
CA ILE A 3 2.55 -14.99 -15.01
C ILE A 3 1.95 -13.63 -15.36
N LEU A 4 1.00 -13.60 -16.30
CA LEU A 4 0.30 -12.39 -16.70
C LEU A 4 -0.51 -11.78 -15.54
N SER A 5 -1.23 -12.63 -14.80
CA SER A 5 -2.01 -12.23 -13.63
C SER A 5 -1.12 -11.59 -12.55
N ASN A 6 0.07 -12.15 -12.30
CA ASN A 6 1.04 -11.56 -11.37
C ASN A 6 1.53 -10.18 -11.82
N HIS A 7 1.75 -9.98 -13.12
CA HIS A 7 2.17 -8.69 -13.67
C HIS A 7 1.06 -7.64 -13.59
N THR A 8 -0.18 -8.01 -13.90
CA THR A 8 -1.33 -7.11 -13.81
C THR A 8 -1.61 -6.72 -12.36
N GLU A 9 -1.55 -7.67 -11.44
CA GLU A 9 -1.74 -7.43 -10.00
C GLU A 9 -0.67 -6.48 -9.46
N ARG A 10 0.62 -6.73 -9.75
CA ARG A 10 1.69 -5.83 -9.36
C ARG A 10 1.49 -4.42 -9.90
N ARG A 11 0.99 -4.27 -11.14
CA ARG A 11 0.72 -2.96 -11.74
C ARG A 11 -0.47 -2.26 -11.08
N ALA A 12 -1.52 -2.99 -10.70
CA ALA A 12 -2.64 -2.46 -9.94
C ALA A 12 -2.19 -1.98 -8.55
N LEU A 13 -1.45 -2.80 -7.81
CA LEU A 13 -0.87 -2.42 -6.51
C LEU A 13 0.05 -1.20 -6.63
N LYS A 14 0.79 -1.08 -7.75
CA LYS A 14 1.59 0.11 -8.03
C LYS A 14 0.75 1.36 -8.25
N GLY A 15 -0.41 1.24 -8.89
CA GLY A 15 -1.40 2.30 -9.02
C GLY A 15 -1.84 2.79 -7.64
N LEU A 16 -2.27 1.87 -6.77
CA LEU A 16 -2.67 2.17 -5.39
C LEU A 16 -1.52 2.80 -4.59
N ALA A 17 -0.30 2.28 -4.70
CA ALA A 17 0.86 2.84 -4.01
C ALA A 17 1.13 4.30 -4.42
N ASN A 18 0.88 4.65 -5.68
CA ASN A 18 1.09 6.02 -6.15
C ASN A 18 0.05 7.01 -5.60
N THR A 19 -1.14 6.56 -5.19
CA THR A 19 -2.15 7.45 -4.59
C THR A 19 -1.84 7.79 -3.13
N LEU A 20 -1.08 6.94 -2.43
CA LEU A 20 -0.68 7.18 -1.04
C LEU A 20 0.01 8.53 -0.81
N ARG A 21 0.71 9.07 -1.82
CA ARG A 21 1.37 10.39 -1.73
C ARG A 21 0.39 11.54 -1.43
N PHE A 22 -0.88 11.39 -1.79
CA PHE A 22 -1.89 12.43 -1.56
C PHE A 22 -2.33 12.49 -0.10
N PHE A 23 -1.95 11.50 0.72
CA PHE A 23 -2.25 11.44 2.14
C PHE A 23 -1.12 12.02 3.03
N ASP A 24 0.08 12.29 2.47
CA ASP A 24 1.29 12.69 3.23
C ASP A 24 1.18 14.09 3.87
N HIS A 25 0.20 14.91 3.47
CA HIS A 25 0.01 16.31 3.90
C HIS A 25 -1.48 16.73 4.00
N THR A 26 -2.37 15.86 4.48
CA THR A 26 -3.79 16.19 4.63
C THR A 26 -4.06 17.19 5.76
N ASP A 27 -3.11 17.37 6.67
CA ASP A 27 -3.10 18.37 7.74
C ASP A 27 -3.14 19.82 7.21
N LEU A 28 -2.60 20.06 6.01
CA LEU A 28 -2.62 21.38 5.37
C LEU A 28 -3.97 21.74 4.73
N LEU A 29 -4.92 20.80 4.65
CA LEU A 29 -6.18 20.97 3.93
C LEU A 29 -7.32 21.53 4.80
N LEU A 30 -7.02 21.97 6.03
CA LEU A 30 -8.00 22.54 6.98
C LEU A 30 -9.27 21.68 7.10
N MET A 31 -9.09 20.37 7.15
CA MET A 31 -10.18 19.40 7.17
C MET A 31 -10.92 19.43 8.51
N SER A 32 -12.21 19.11 8.49
CA SER A 32 -12.93 18.79 9.72
C SER A 32 -12.32 17.55 10.38
N ALA A 33 -12.54 17.38 11.69
CA ALA A 33 -12.04 16.21 12.41
C ALA A 33 -12.57 14.89 11.80
N GLU A 34 -13.82 14.89 11.35
CA GLU A 34 -14.46 13.75 10.72
C GLU A 34 -13.81 13.40 9.37
N ASP A 35 -13.56 14.40 8.53
CA ASP A 35 -12.93 14.18 7.22
C ASP A 35 -11.48 13.72 7.37
N ALA A 36 -10.74 14.28 8.34
CA ALA A 36 -9.39 13.85 8.65
C ALA A 36 -9.35 12.37 9.08
N GLN A 37 -10.33 11.92 9.86
CA GLN A 37 -10.46 10.51 10.23
C GLN A 37 -10.75 9.63 9.02
N LYS A 38 -11.68 10.04 8.13
CA LYS A 38 -11.99 9.32 6.89
C LYS A 38 -10.76 9.20 5.97
N ALA A 39 -9.98 10.28 5.85
CA ALA A 39 -8.75 10.27 5.06
C ALA A 39 -7.71 9.27 5.61
N ARG A 40 -7.51 9.23 6.94
CA ARG A 40 -6.63 8.25 7.59
C ARG A 40 -7.12 6.81 7.40
N GLN A 41 -8.43 6.57 7.50
CA GLN A 41 -9.01 5.24 7.27
C GLN A 41 -8.80 4.79 5.82
N ALA A 42 -9.00 5.68 4.84
CA ALA A 42 -8.73 5.39 3.44
C ALA A 42 -7.25 5.06 3.20
N GLU A 43 -6.33 5.83 3.78
CA GLU A 43 -4.89 5.56 3.69
C GLU A 43 -4.54 4.19 4.27
N ASN A 44 -5.03 3.87 5.47
CA ASN A 44 -4.79 2.59 6.14
C ASN A 44 -5.33 1.41 5.33
N THR A 45 -6.50 1.59 4.71
CA THR A 45 -7.12 0.58 3.84
C THR A 45 -6.23 0.28 2.64
N LEU A 46 -5.74 1.32 1.97
CA LEU A 46 -4.83 1.17 0.82
C LEU A 46 -3.50 0.53 1.22
N ARG A 47 -2.91 0.93 2.36
CA ARG A 47 -1.69 0.31 2.88
C ARG A 47 -1.89 -1.17 3.21
N SER A 48 -2.98 -1.51 3.89
CA SER A 48 -3.33 -2.90 4.24
C SER A 48 -3.50 -3.79 3.02
N ILE A 49 -4.20 -3.32 1.97
CA ILE A 49 -4.32 -4.06 0.70
C ILE A 49 -2.92 -4.35 0.13
N ILE A 50 -2.02 -3.38 0.10
CA ILE A 50 -0.68 -3.57 -0.45
C ILE A 50 0.16 -4.53 0.40
N GLU A 51 0.06 -4.42 1.73
CA GLU A 51 0.76 -5.26 2.70
C GLU A 51 0.29 -6.71 2.69
N ASN A 52 -1.02 -6.95 2.61
CA ASN A 52 -1.62 -8.29 2.49
C ASN A 52 -1.15 -9.00 1.21
N ASN A 53 -0.88 -8.23 0.15
CA ASN A 53 -0.28 -8.75 -1.08
C ASN A 53 1.25 -8.92 -1.02
N GLY A 54 1.85 -8.77 0.17
CA GLY A 54 3.27 -9.02 0.41
C GLY A 54 4.18 -7.89 -0.07
N TYR A 55 3.68 -6.67 -0.19
CA TYR A 55 4.48 -5.49 -0.57
C TYR A 55 4.43 -4.42 0.50
N THR A 56 5.50 -3.62 0.58
CA THR A 56 5.54 -2.40 1.38
C THR A 56 5.79 -1.21 0.46
N THR A 57 5.34 -0.02 0.86
CA THR A 57 5.50 1.19 0.06
C THR A 57 6.32 2.23 0.79
N ARG A 58 7.12 2.98 0.05
CA ARG A 58 7.80 4.17 0.55
C ARG A 58 7.71 5.27 -0.48
N TYR A 59 7.07 6.37 -0.12
CA TYR A 59 7.12 7.59 -0.91
C TYR A 59 8.42 8.35 -0.65
N LYS A 60 9.01 8.91 -1.71
CA LYS A 60 10.12 9.86 -1.61
C LYS A 60 9.90 10.99 -2.60
N LYS A 61 9.83 12.23 -2.09
CA LYS A 61 9.73 13.45 -2.90
C LYS A 61 10.82 13.46 -4.00
N GLY A 62 10.41 13.73 -5.24
CA GLY A 62 11.28 13.70 -6.43
C GLY A 62 11.59 12.30 -7.02
N ARG A 63 11.31 11.21 -6.30
CA ARG A 63 11.52 9.82 -6.80
C ARG A 63 10.24 8.99 -6.90
N GLY A 64 9.10 9.55 -6.45
CA GLY A 64 7.80 8.89 -6.45
C GLY A 64 7.67 7.79 -5.39
N THR A 65 6.59 7.01 -5.47
CA THR A 65 6.38 5.87 -4.57
C THR A 65 7.15 4.66 -5.06
N LYS A 66 7.97 4.04 -4.21
CA LYS A 66 8.60 2.74 -4.48
C LYS A 66 7.85 1.63 -3.74
N MET A 67 7.73 0.48 -4.39
CA MET A 67 7.21 -0.75 -3.79
C MET A 67 8.36 -1.72 -3.56
N TYR A 68 8.40 -2.31 -2.37
CA TYR A 68 9.37 -3.33 -1.99
C TYR A 68 8.63 -4.62 -1.66
N LYS A 69 9.13 -5.76 -2.12
CA LYS A 69 8.55 -7.05 -1.74
C LYS A 69 8.94 -7.36 -0.31
N ASN A 70 7.96 -7.61 0.55
CA ASN A 70 8.18 -7.91 1.95
C ASN A 70 8.76 -9.33 2.05
N ARG A 71 10.00 -9.45 2.54
CA ARG A 71 10.66 -10.77 2.65
C ARG A 71 10.10 -11.63 3.80
N LYS A 72 9.35 -11.02 4.73
CA LYS A 72 8.80 -11.68 5.92
C LYS A 72 7.59 -12.59 5.66
N ASN A 73 6.80 -12.34 4.60
CA ASN A 73 5.62 -13.17 4.27
C ASN A 73 5.93 -14.57 3.72
N LYS A 74 7.20 -14.96 3.62
CA LYS A 74 7.55 -16.35 3.26
C LYS A 74 7.39 -17.33 4.43
N GLN A 75 7.54 -16.87 5.68
CA GLN A 75 7.53 -17.75 6.86
C GLN A 75 6.11 -18.06 7.38
N SER A 76 5.13 -17.20 7.13
CA SER A 76 3.78 -17.36 7.69
C SER A 76 2.97 -18.48 7.04
N HIS A 77 3.21 -18.78 5.75
CA HIS A 77 2.51 -19.87 5.04
C HIS A 77 3.20 -21.23 5.16
N GLU A 78 4.45 -21.30 5.65
CA GLU A 78 5.12 -22.57 5.92
C GLU A 78 4.64 -23.20 7.24
N ASN A 79 4.11 -22.38 8.16
CA ASN A 79 3.64 -22.82 9.48
C ASN A 79 2.16 -23.25 9.52
N GLU A 80 1.42 -23.16 8.41
CA GLU A 80 0.04 -23.64 8.29
C GLU A 80 -0.05 -25.02 7.63
N LEU A 81 1.10 -25.63 7.30
CA LEU A 81 1.23 -26.93 6.61
C LEU A 81 1.80 -28.04 7.49
N PHE A 82 1.89 -27.84 8.81
CA PHE A 82 2.28 -28.86 9.78
C PHE A 82 1.31 -28.89 10.97
#